data_AF-A0A3D4QTX2-F1
#
_entry.id   AF-A0A3D4QTX2-F1
#
_cell.length_a   1.000
_cell.length_b   1.000
_cell.length_c   1.000
_cell.angle_alpha   90.00
_cell.angle_beta   90.00
_cell.angle_gamma   90.00
#
_symmetry.space_group_name_H-M   'P 1'
#
loop_
_entity.id
_entity.type
_entity.pdbx_description
1 polymer ?
#
loop_
_entity_poly.entity_id
_entity_poly.type
_entity_poly.pdbx_seq_one_letter_code
_entity_poly.pdbx_strand_id
1 'polypeptide(L)' 'MIILGIDPGMAILGYGVIESLNYDMKLLDYGAVTTSSAMDTPKRLLKIFVSMEELIQKYSPDA' A
#
# COMPACT_ATOMS: atom_id res chain seq x y z
N MET A 1 -13.73 -10.18 2.55
CA MET A 1 -12.42 -10.06 3.22
C MET A 1 -11.55 -9.18 2.37
N ILE A 2 -11.15 -8.00 2.87
CA ILE A 2 -10.28 -7.08 2.14
C ILE A 2 -8.83 -7.43 2.48
N ILE A 3 -8.00 -7.57 1.46
CA ILE A 3 -6.58 -7.92 1.60
C ILE A 3 -5.73 -6.80 0.99
N LEU A 4 -4.74 -6.32 1.74
CA LEU A 4 -3.74 -5.36 1.28
C LEU A 4 -2.40 -6.07 1.04
N GLY A 5 -2.07 -6.33 -0.23
CA GLY A 5 -0.75 -6.82 -0.63
C GLY A 5 0.25 -5.67 -0.76
N ILE A 6 1.46 -5.86 -0.21
CA ILE A 6 2.55 -4.89 -0.29
C ILE A 6 3.79 -5.56 -0.90
N ASP A 7 4.36 -4.92 -1.93
CA ASP A 7 5.69 -5.23 -2.47
C ASP A 7 6.67 -4.16 -2.00
N PRO A 8 7.46 -4.43 -0.94
CA PRO A 8 8.22 -3.39 -0.24
C PRO A 8 9.40 -2.90 -1.07
N GLY A 9 9.55 -1.58 -1.14
CA GLY A 9 10.74 -0.94 -1.71
C GLY A 9 10.91 0.49 -1.22
N MET A 10 12.15 0.93 -1.08
CA MET A 10 12.44 2.26 -0.54
C MET A 10 12.12 3.37 -1.55
N ALA A 11 12.46 3.18 -2.82
CA ALA A 11 12.19 4.16 -3.90
C ALA A 11 10.78 4.04 -4.45
N ILE A 12 10.31 2.81 -4.62
CA ILE A 12 8.99 2.47 -5.14
C ILE A 12 8.50 1.31 -4.27
N LEU A 13 7.38 1.52 -3.58
CA LEU A 13 6.67 0.48 -2.84
C LEU A 13 5.36 0.22 -3.58
N GLY A 14 5.21 -0.98 -4.13
CA GLY A 14 3.99 -1.40 -4.81
C GLY A 14 2.93 -1.84 -3.81
N TYR A 15 1.66 -1.60 -4.11
CA TYR A 15 0.55 -2.16 -3.34
C TYR A 15 -0.59 -2.59 -4.25
N GLY A 16 -1.36 -3.56 -3.76
CA GLY A 16 -2.60 -4.01 -4.37
C GLY A 16 -3.65 -4.27 -3.30
N VAL A 17 -4.88 -3.87 -3.56
CA VAL A 17 -6.03 -4.10 -2.67
C VAL A 17 -7.04 -4.95 -3.41
N ILE A 18 -7.40 -6.09 -2.82
CA ILE A 18 -8.42 -6.98 -3.36
C ILE A 18 -9.49 -7.24 -2.31
N GLU A 19 -10.71 -7.50 -2.79
CA GLU A 19 -11.79 -8.07 -2.01
C GLU A 19 -11.94 -9.53 -2.39
N SER A 20 -11.78 -10.42 -1.41
CA SER A 20 -12.05 -11.86 -1.55
C SER A 20 -13.43 -12.18 -0.96
N LEU A 21 -14.30 -12.74 -1.80
CA LEU A 21 -15.65 -13.20 -1.48
C LEU A 21 -15.77 -14.67 -1.92
N ASN A 22 -15.53 -15.60 -0.98
CA ASN A 22 -15.56 -17.04 -1.22
C ASN A 22 -14.62 -17.48 -2.37
N TYR A 23 -15.18 -17.69 -3.56
CA TYR A 23 -14.46 -18.16 -4.76
C TYR A 23 -14.16 -17.05 -5.76
N ASP A 24 -14.67 -15.83 -5.51
CA ASP A 24 -14.46 -14.67 -6.37
C ASP A 24 -13.48 -13.70 -5.71
N MET A 25 -12.62 -13.13 -6.56
CA MET A 25 -11.72 -12.05 -6.19
C MET A 25 -12.01 -10.84 -7.05
N LYS A 26 -12.15 -9.68 -6.40
CA LYS A 26 -12.37 -8.40 -7.05
C LYS A 26 -11.22 -7.47 -6.76
N LEU A 27 -10.63 -6.89 -7.79
CA LEU A 27 -9.65 -5.83 -7.65
C LEU A 27 -10.35 -4.56 -7.15
N LEU A 28 -9.88 -4.02 -6.02
CA LEU A 28 -10.39 -2.76 -5.47
C LEU A 28 -9.50 -1.57 -5.86
N ASP A 29 -8.18 -1.72 -5.72
CA ASP A 29 -7.21 -0.68 -6.05
C ASP A 29 -5.81 -1.29 -6.25
N TYR A 30 -4.92 -0.54 -6.88
CA TYR A 30 -3.50 -0.85 -6.95
C TYR A 30 -2.70 0.41 -7.26
N GLY A 31 -1.43 0.41 -6.87
CA GLY A 31 -0.59 1.56 -7.13
C GLY A 31 0.81 1.41 -6.58
N ALA A 32 1.51 2.54 -6.51
CA ALA A 32 2.84 2.59 -5.93
C ALA A 32 3.07 3.89 -5.16
N VAL A 33 3.68 3.77 -3.99
CA VAL A 33 4.21 4.90 -3.23
C VAL A 33 5.64 5.15 -3.70
N THR A 34 5.86 6.31 -4.31
CA THR A 34 7.18 6.68 -4.82
C THR A 34 7.86 7.72 -3.94
N THR A 35 9.16 7.52 -3.72
CA THR A 35 10.02 8.47 -3.02
C THR A 35 11.18 8.89 -3.94
N SER A 36 11.41 10.19 -4.04
CA SER A 36 12.56 10.77 -4.73
C SER A 36 13.87 10.42 -4.01
N SER A 37 14.92 10.17 -4.79
CA SER A 37 16.29 9.99 -4.29
C SER A 37 16.88 11.24 -3.64
N ALA A 38 16.33 12.42 -3.92
CA ALA A 38 16.71 13.67 -3.29
C ALA A 38 16.17 13.83 -1.86
N MET A 39 15.28 12.93 -1.40
CA MET A 39 14.79 12.96 -0.02
C MET A 39 15.72 12.20 0.91
N ASP A 40 15.95 12.75 2.11
CA ASP A 40 16.65 12.05 3.18
C ASP A 40 15.89 10.79 3.61
N THR A 41 16.63 9.74 3.99
CA THR A 41 16.05 8.44 4.41
C THR A 41 14.91 8.57 5.43
N PRO A 42 15.00 9.39 6.50
CA PRO A 42 13.89 9.53 7.45
C PRO A 42 12.60 10.08 6.81
N LYS A 43 12.72 11.02 5.87
CA LYS A 43 11.56 11.59 5.14
C LYS A 43 10.93 10.55 4.21
N ARG A 44 11.76 9.71 3.58
CA ARG A 44 11.28 8.61 2.73
C ARG A 44 10.49 7.59 3.55
N LEU A 45 11.01 7.21 4.71
CA LEU A 45 10.32 6.30 5.64
C LEU A 45 9.02 6.91 6.17
N LEU A 46 9.01 8.19 6.55
CA LEU A 46 7.80 8.88 6.99
C LEU A 46 6.74 8.92 5.88
N LYS A 47 7.15 9.22 4.64
CA LYS A 47 6.23 9.21 3.50
C LYS A 47 5.61 7.84 3.27
N ILE A 48 6.42 6.77 3.33
CA ILE A 48 5.95 5.39 3.23
C ILE A 48 4.95 5.10 4.35
N PHE A 49 5.30 5.41 5.59
CA PHE A 49 4.43 5.19 6.76
C PHE A 49 3.07 5.88 6.61
N VAL A 50 3.05 7.18 6.32
CA VAL A 50 1.81 7.95 6.15
C VAL A 50 0.97 7.39 5.00
N SER A 51 1.59 7.03 3.88
CA SER A 51 0.86 6.46 2.74
C SER A 51 0.24 5.10 3.09
N MET A 52 0.90 4.29 3.92
CA MET A 52 0.34 3.02 4.39
C MET A 52 -0.81 3.26 5.37
N GLU A 53 -0.69 4.22 6.29
CA GLU A 53 -1.80 4.57 7.18
C GLU A 53 -3.03 5.05 6.40
N GLU A 54 -2.85 5.87 5.36
CA GLU A 54 -3.94 6.32 4.50
C GLU A 54 -4.64 5.13 3.80
N LEU A 55 -3.88 4.16 3.27
CA LEU A 55 -4.45 2.97 2.65
C LEU A 55 -5.19 2.09 3.66
N ILE A 56 -4.62 1.87 4.85
CA ILE A 56 -5.23 1.09 5.91
C ILE A 56 -6.52 1.75 6.39
N GLN A 57 -6.53 3.08 6.59
CA GLN A 57 -7.74 3.81 6.99
C GLN A 57 -8.81 3.79 5.88
N LYS A 58 -8.40 3.95 4.62
CA LYS A 58 -9.32 3.98 3.47
C LYS A 58 -10.00 2.64 3.23
N TYR A 59 -9.26 1.53 3.34
CA TYR A 59 -9.75 0.20 2.97
C TYR A 59 -10.07 -0.72 4.14
N SER A 60 -9.57 -0.43 5.35
CA SER A 60 -9.72 -1.27 6.54
C SER A 60 -9.48 -2.77 6.25
N PRO A 61 -8.27 -3.14 5.73
CA PRO A 61 -8.00 -4.52 5.34
C PRO A 61 -8.06 -5.47 6.54
N ASP A 62 -8.55 -6.69 6.28
CA ASP A 62 -8.58 -7.79 7.25
C ASP A 62 -7.23 -8.50 7.36
N ALA A 63 -6.39 -8.40 6.31
CA ALA A 63 -5.08 -9.03 6.18
C ALA A 63 -4.11 -8.19 5.33
#